data_AF-A0A838F0N2-F1
#
_entry.id   AF-A0A838F0N2-F1
#
_cell.length_a   1.000
_cell.length_b   1.000
_cell.length_c   1.000
_cell.angle_alpha   90.00
_cell.angle_beta   90.00
_cell.angle_gamma   90.00
#
_symmetry.space_group_name_H-M   'P 1'
#
loop_
_entity.id
_entity.type
_entity.pdbx_description
1 polymer ?
#
loop_
_entity_poly.entity_id
_entity_poly.type
_entity_poly.pdbx_seq_one_letter_code
_entity_poly.pdbx_strand_id
1 'polypeptide(L)'
;MKSYLYLALLLIGLTSGPAYVRAQTSSIPNDPVKVEMWPDKLWTDLSREVDRSGTQLTNVLFDQIDEFSLWTWGKKNNTALISVKRSVFDNQDILNTYTVNDQFSVNLGRSATEFSIPLIPTVTNPVNFNLGVGGKLVVNHLRQVFSANYPALPKVDQLEGELKDESDVYEKEDKKWWEVDPSWRPRLSKFWNPLITVWRIPWTKEGLDKIKSGDLISYSASGYVSVGLESGFVPMRVVPGVDISVGVGVQVYVKGEFRVTLLKENERYVRVKITKIRSLGKGLTAGASTNNIDVMDGILLFEGKKLEYQIPDQKITVIPFKLSLDRETKKQIDIGYRFDLNDPIAEEAFEKAMRGNFNEAEQVAKINSSVTHLLTRDALEKRRSTSYQLGLKWLYNFGKSREKKDLWATVERPDGKTEIFKSSLQMAKGWTTLWGSGEKQNFLFTTLFDKHAFINKEENSFQLVSEAQYEDVNTSGKEMRRYIHDIQSVLGGRQVLPELPLLVPKVKTSKLRPARYKRSAFYFGQYFSQKQVMKFLMTDPLRAWDITHKSFEYVKNAEQKSGKITRFYNHWMK
;
A
#
# COMPACT_ATOMS: atom_id res chain seq x y z
N MET A 1 -8.68 21.20 40.76
CA MET A 1 -9.80 22.15 40.54
C MET A 1 -9.38 23.06 39.40
N LYS A 2 -9.98 22.92 38.21
CA LYS A 2 -11.09 23.77 37.69
C LYS A 2 -10.65 25.26 37.61
N SER A 3 -10.70 26.00 36.51
CA SER A 3 -11.34 25.84 35.19
C SER A 3 -10.98 27.04 34.29
N TYR A 4 -10.82 26.78 32.98
CA TYR A 4 -11.32 27.54 31.81
C TYR A 4 -11.40 29.09 31.79
N LEU A 5 -10.76 29.71 30.78
CA LEU A 5 -11.43 30.54 29.75
C LEU A 5 -10.42 30.98 28.66
N TYR A 6 -10.53 30.46 27.44
CA TYR A 6 -9.93 31.05 26.23
C TYR A 6 -10.85 30.79 25.05
N LEU A 7 -11.74 31.73 24.78
CA LEU A 7 -12.47 31.85 23.54
C LEU A 7 -12.84 33.32 23.33
N ALA A 8 -12.71 33.79 22.09
CA ALA A 8 -13.07 35.12 21.57
C ALA A 8 -12.06 36.25 21.82
N LEU A 9 -11.11 36.41 20.88
CA LEU A 9 -10.71 37.70 20.28
C LEU A 9 -9.53 37.46 19.33
N LEU A 10 -9.80 37.38 18.03
CA LEU A 10 -8.87 37.85 16.98
C LEU A 10 -9.56 37.78 15.61
N LEU A 11 -10.42 38.76 15.39
CA LEU A 11 -10.81 39.25 14.08
C LEU A 11 -10.61 40.76 14.12
N ILE A 12 -9.94 41.29 13.08
CA ILE A 12 -9.75 42.70 12.71
C ILE A 12 -8.49 43.38 13.27
N GLY A 13 -7.62 43.78 12.35
CA GLY A 13 -6.43 44.62 12.56
C GLY A 13 -5.65 44.84 11.26
N LEU A 14 -6.31 45.39 10.24
CA LEU A 14 -5.70 45.98 9.04
C LEU A 14 -4.95 47.27 9.41
N THR A 15 -3.78 47.50 8.80
CA THR A 15 -3.08 48.78 8.42
C THR A 15 -1.57 48.51 8.44
N SER A 16 -0.68 49.05 7.62
CA SER A 16 -0.65 49.75 6.32
C SER A 16 0.84 50.02 6.05
N GLY A 17 1.32 49.91 4.81
CA GLY A 17 2.66 50.40 4.43
C GLY A 17 3.17 49.82 3.11
N PRO A 18 3.31 50.61 2.03
CA PRO A 18 3.79 50.13 0.75
C PRO A 18 5.32 50.25 0.66
N ALA A 19 6.01 49.18 0.28
CA ALA A 19 7.39 49.25 -0.17
C ALA A 19 7.41 49.18 -1.70
N TYR A 20 7.65 50.34 -2.32
CA TYR A 20 8.01 50.48 -3.73
C TYR A 20 9.37 49.83 -3.96
N VAL A 21 9.47 48.89 -4.90
CA VAL A 21 10.74 48.49 -5.51
C VAL A 21 10.63 48.73 -7.01
N ARG A 22 11.43 49.70 -7.46
CA ARG A 22 11.59 50.15 -8.84
C ARG A 22 12.49 49.14 -9.57
N ALA A 23 11.94 48.35 -10.48
CA ALA A 23 12.72 47.49 -11.35
C ALA A 23 13.18 48.31 -12.57
N GLN A 24 14.50 48.37 -12.78
CA GLN A 24 15.12 48.90 -13.99
C GLN A 24 14.83 47.96 -15.16
N THR A 25 14.27 48.52 -16.22
CA THR A 25 14.08 47.89 -17.52
C THR A 25 15.40 47.88 -18.30
N SER A 26 15.93 46.69 -18.58
CA SER A 26 16.89 46.50 -19.68
C SER A 26 16.13 46.08 -20.94
N SER A 27 16.31 46.88 -21.99
CA SER A 27 15.78 46.68 -23.33
C SER A 27 16.47 45.51 -24.04
N ILE A 28 15.69 44.54 -24.51
CA ILE A 28 16.14 43.48 -25.45
C ILE A 28 15.65 43.88 -26.86
N PRO A 29 16.45 43.69 -27.93
CA PRO A 29 16.12 44.16 -29.27
C PRO A 29 14.95 43.39 -29.89
N ASN A 30 14.10 44.12 -30.60
CA ASN A 30 13.05 43.59 -31.48
C ASN A 30 13.70 43.07 -32.77
N ASP A 31 13.77 41.75 -32.93
CA ASP A 31 13.75 41.14 -34.26
C ASP A 31 12.51 40.23 -34.37
N PRO A 32 11.64 40.44 -35.38
CA PRO A 32 10.50 39.57 -35.59
C PRO A 32 10.99 38.23 -36.16
N VAL A 33 11.06 37.21 -35.30
CA VAL A 33 11.19 35.82 -35.74
C VAL A 33 9.95 35.46 -36.56
N LYS A 34 10.13 35.30 -37.87
CA LYS A 34 9.17 34.63 -38.74
C LYS A 34 9.00 33.20 -38.24
N VAL A 35 7.91 32.94 -37.53
CA VAL A 35 7.50 31.57 -37.19
C VAL A 35 6.79 31.01 -38.42
N GLU A 36 7.48 30.16 -39.17
CA GLU A 36 6.85 29.30 -40.16
C GLU A 36 5.81 28.41 -39.46
N MET A 37 4.56 28.52 -39.91
CA MET A 37 3.49 27.63 -39.50
C MET A 37 3.66 26.32 -40.26
N TRP A 38 3.97 25.23 -39.55
CA TRP A 38 3.94 23.87 -40.10
C TRP A 38 2.97 22.95 -39.33
N PRO A 39 2.32 21.97 -40.00
CA PRO A 39 1.22 21.14 -39.48
C PRO A 39 1.63 20.16 -38.37
N ASP A 40 2.94 19.97 -38.15
CA ASP A 40 3.48 18.95 -37.26
C ASP A 40 3.13 19.17 -35.80
N LYS A 41 2.91 20.42 -35.36
CA LYS A 41 2.55 20.68 -33.97
C LYS A 41 1.15 20.13 -33.64
N LEU A 42 0.21 20.29 -34.56
CA LEU A 42 -1.14 19.79 -34.38
C LEU A 42 -1.15 18.26 -34.44
N TRP A 43 -0.33 17.65 -35.32
CA TRP A 43 -0.19 16.20 -35.39
C TRP A 43 0.55 15.61 -34.18
N THR A 44 1.60 16.27 -33.69
CA THR A 44 2.34 15.85 -32.48
C THR A 44 1.51 16.05 -31.22
N ASP A 45 0.70 17.11 -31.16
CA ASP A 45 -0.22 17.35 -30.05
C ASP A 45 -1.40 16.35 -30.10
N LEU A 46 -1.95 16.04 -31.30
CA LEU A 46 -2.98 15.01 -31.45
C LEU A 46 -2.43 13.61 -31.18
N SER A 47 -1.22 13.26 -31.64
CA SER A 47 -0.60 11.96 -31.36
C SER A 47 -0.25 11.85 -29.89
N ARG A 48 0.24 12.91 -29.22
CA ARG A 48 0.42 12.92 -27.76
C ARG A 48 -0.89 12.81 -27.01
N GLU A 49 -1.96 13.43 -27.49
CA GLU A 49 -3.28 13.37 -26.84
C GLU A 49 -3.93 12.00 -27.08
N VAL A 50 -3.72 11.37 -28.24
CA VAL A 50 -4.16 10.00 -28.56
C VAL A 50 -3.33 8.96 -27.83
N ASP A 51 -2.01 9.11 -27.74
CA ASP A 51 -1.14 8.24 -26.94
C ASP A 51 -1.40 8.43 -25.44
N ARG A 52 -1.66 9.66 -24.97
CA ARG A 52 -2.10 9.90 -23.59
C ARG A 52 -3.47 9.34 -23.34
N SER A 53 -4.42 9.48 -24.26
CA SER A 53 -5.77 8.94 -24.11
C SER A 53 -5.73 7.42 -24.20
N GLY A 54 -4.91 6.85 -25.08
CA GLY A 54 -4.64 5.42 -25.20
C GLY A 54 -3.99 4.90 -23.93
N THR A 55 -2.89 5.49 -23.48
CA THR A 55 -2.23 5.12 -22.21
C THR A 55 -3.13 5.32 -21.01
N GLN A 56 -3.96 6.38 -20.96
CA GLN A 56 -4.92 6.60 -19.87
C GLN A 56 -6.09 5.63 -19.94
N LEU A 57 -6.59 5.29 -21.13
CA LEU A 57 -7.67 4.32 -21.29
C LEU A 57 -7.15 2.91 -21.00
N THR A 58 -5.96 2.55 -21.50
CA THR A 58 -5.23 1.32 -21.20
C THR A 58 -4.92 1.22 -19.72
N ASN A 59 -4.40 2.27 -19.07
CA ASN A 59 -4.15 2.25 -17.62
C ASN A 59 -5.45 2.23 -16.82
N VAL A 60 -6.51 2.95 -17.22
CA VAL A 60 -7.82 2.90 -16.52
C VAL A 60 -8.51 1.54 -16.74
N LEU A 61 -8.35 0.93 -17.91
CA LEU A 61 -8.89 -0.40 -18.23
C LEU A 61 -8.08 -1.51 -17.55
N PHE A 62 -6.75 -1.40 -17.49
CA PHE A 62 -5.91 -2.35 -16.75
C PHE A 62 -6.04 -2.16 -15.24
N ASP A 63 -6.09 -0.93 -14.73
CA ASP A 63 -6.44 -0.65 -13.31
C ASP A 63 -7.83 -1.23 -12.96
N GLN A 64 -8.75 -1.35 -13.94
CA GLN A 64 -10.04 -2.06 -13.77
C GLN A 64 -9.96 -3.59 -13.93
N ILE A 65 -8.93 -4.12 -14.60
CA ILE A 65 -8.65 -5.57 -14.76
C ILE A 65 -7.74 -6.10 -13.64
N ASP A 66 -7.01 -5.23 -12.93
CA ASP A 66 -5.99 -5.58 -11.93
C ASP A 66 -6.54 -6.29 -10.69
N GLU A 67 -7.84 -6.16 -10.42
CA GLU A 67 -8.51 -6.84 -9.32
C GLU A 67 -10.00 -7.04 -9.61
N PHE A 68 -10.37 -8.22 -10.11
CA PHE A 68 -11.78 -8.63 -10.18
C PHE A 68 -12.06 -9.76 -9.20
N SER A 69 -13.06 -9.57 -8.33
CA SER A 69 -13.65 -10.64 -7.53
C SER A 69 -14.58 -11.46 -8.41
N LEU A 70 -14.22 -12.70 -8.72
CA LEU A 70 -15.03 -13.58 -9.57
C LEU A 70 -16.30 -14.06 -8.87
N TRP A 71 -16.21 -14.29 -7.56
CA TRP A 71 -17.30 -14.83 -6.77
C TRP A 71 -17.12 -14.49 -5.31
N THR A 72 -18.23 -14.23 -4.60
CA THR A 72 -18.24 -14.11 -3.15
C THR A 72 -19.53 -14.70 -2.60
N TRP A 73 -19.42 -15.65 -1.67
CA TRP A 73 -20.57 -16.29 -1.02
C TRP A 73 -20.41 -16.25 0.49
N GLY A 74 -21.47 -15.91 1.22
CA GLY A 74 -21.48 -15.90 2.69
C GLY A 74 -22.88 -15.67 3.29
N LYS A 75 -23.09 -16.11 4.53
CA LYS A 75 -24.36 -15.95 5.29
C LYS A 75 -24.19 -14.92 6.41
N LYS A 76 -25.12 -13.96 6.55
CA LYS A 76 -25.04 -12.75 7.40
C LYS A 76 -24.45 -12.92 8.83
N ASN A 77 -24.60 -14.07 9.49
CA ASN A 77 -24.23 -14.24 10.90
C ASN A 77 -23.14 -15.30 11.15
N ASN A 78 -22.65 -15.99 10.12
CA ASN A 78 -21.53 -16.94 10.15
C ASN A 78 -20.91 -16.89 8.76
N THR A 79 -20.09 -15.87 8.51
CA THR A 79 -19.59 -15.54 7.18
C THR A 79 -18.34 -16.36 6.90
N ALA A 80 -18.55 -17.60 6.46
CA ALA A 80 -17.60 -18.23 5.56
C ALA A 80 -17.65 -17.43 4.25
N LEU A 81 -16.68 -16.54 4.04
CA LEU A 81 -16.54 -15.76 2.82
C LEU A 81 -15.57 -16.47 1.90
N ILE A 82 -16.06 -17.05 0.81
CA ILE A 82 -15.20 -17.63 -0.22
C ILE A 82 -15.01 -16.58 -1.30
N SER A 83 -13.77 -16.25 -1.66
CA SER A 83 -13.47 -15.29 -2.71
C SER A 83 -12.42 -15.83 -3.66
N VAL A 84 -12.63 -15.62 -4.97
CA VAL A 84 -11.62 -15.85 -6.00
C VAL A 84 -11.28 -14.50 -6.63
N LYS A 85 -10.00 -14.17 -6.68
CA LYS A 85 -9.47 -12.92 -7.23
C LYS A 85 -8.37 -13.26 -8.22
N ARG A 86 -8.28 -12.51 -9.32
CA ARG A 86 -7.10 -12.49 -10.18
C ARG A 86 -6.51 -11.09 -10.18
N SER A 87 -5.19 -11.03 -10.07
CA SER A 87 -4.41 -9.82 -10.32
C SER A 87 -3.37 -10.06 -11.40
N VAL A 88 -3.18 -9.09 -12.27
CA VAL A 88 -2.19 -9.13 -13.34
C VAL A 88 -1.23 -7.97 -13.10
N PHE A 89 0.07 -8.24 -13.11
CA PHE A 89 1.10 -7.24 -12.94
C PHE A 89 1.97 -7.22 -14.19
N ASP A 90 2.14 -6.04 -14.79
CA ASP A 90 3.13 -5.84 -15.85
C ASP A 90 4.54 -5.82 -15.23
N ASN A 91 5.43 -6.69 -15.71
CA ASN A 91 6.80 -6.75 -15.21
C ASN A 91 7.69 -5.66 -15.82
N GLN A 92 7.20 -4.90 -16.82
CA GLN A 92 7.93 -3.85 -17.53
C GLN A 92 9.31 -4.31 -18.04
N ASP A 93 9.41 -5.56 -18.47
CA ASP A 93 10.65 -6.13 -19.00
C ASP A 93 10.70 -6.07 -20.53
N ILE A 94 11.91 -6.24 -21.08
CA ILE A 94 12.16 -6.22 -22.54
C ILE A 94 11.38 -7.34 -23.26
N LEU A 95 10.99 -8.38 -22.51
CA LEU A 95 10.26 -9.54 -23.01
C LEU A 95 8.73 -9.34 -22.95
N ASN A 96 8.26 -8.18 -22.48
CA ASN A 96 6.86 -7.87 -22.23
C ASN A 96 6.15 -9.03 -21.50
N THR A 97 6.70 -9.44 -20.36
CA THR A 97 6.11 -10.48 -19.52
C THR A 97 5.17 -9.90 -18.48
N TYR A 98 4.18 -10.69 -18.12
CA TYR A 98 3.20 -10.37 -17.10
C TYR A 98 3.24 -11.41 -15.99
N THR A 99 3.12 -10.96 -14.74
CA THR A 99 2.90 -11.85 -13.59
C THR A 99 1.41 -11.93 -13.31
N VAL A 100 0.83 -13.13 -13.43
CA VAL A 100 -0.57 -13.37 -13.09
C VAL A 100 -0.64 -14.04 -11.72
N ASN A 101 -1.33 -13.42 -10.77
CA ASN A 101 -1.62 -13.95 -9.44
C ASN A 101 -3.10 -14.36 -9.37
N ASP A 102 -3.35 -15.66 -9.41
CA ASP A 102 -4.66 -16.25 -9.12
C ASP A 102 -4.76 -16.53 -7.62
N GLN A 103 -5.67 -15.85 -6.94
CA GLN A 103 -5.89 -15.95 -5.50
C GLN A 103 -7.27 -16.57 -5.21
N PHE A 104 -7.30 -17.53 -4.30
CA PHE A 104 -8.50 -18.00 -3.64
C PHE A 104 -8.36 -17.79 -2.16
N SER A 105 -9.42 -17.35 -1.51
CA SER A 105 -9.44 -17.29 -0.06
C SER A 105 -10.77 -17.74 0.50
N VAL A 106 -10.69 -18.39 1.65
CA VAL A 106 -11.83 -18.72 2.49
C VAL A 106 -11.59 -18.03 3.82
N ASN A 107 -12.37 -16.99 4.09
CA ASN A 107 -12.37 -16.33 5.39
C ASN A 107 -13.46 -16.99 6.23
N LEU A 108 -13.07 -17.70 7.27
CA LEU A 108 -13.97 -18.24 8.29
C LEU A 108 -13.97 -17.28 9.46
N GLY A 109 -14.80 -16.23 9.38
CA GLY A 109 -15.00 -15.30 10.48
C GLY A 109 -16.26 -15.65 11.24
N ARG A 110 -16.19 -15.77 12.57
CA ARG A 110 -17.37 -15.53 13.40
C ARG A 110 -17.30 -14.06 13.79
N SER A 111 -18.33 -13.30 13.41
CA SER A 111 -18.47 -11.91 13.86
C SER A 111 -18.23 -11.87 15.38
N ALA A 112 -17.50 -10.87 15.84
CA ALA A 112 -17.16 -10.76 17.25
C ALA A 112 -18.45 -10.90 18.07
N THR A 113 -18.44 -11.76 19.09
CA THR A 113 -19.58 -11.79 20.01
C THR A 113 -19.51 -10.48 20.79
N GLU A 114 -20.38 -9.54 20.44
CA GLU A 114 -20.49 -8.26 21.12
C GLU A 114 -21.39 -8.43 22.33
N PHE A 115 -20.84 -8.27 23.53
CA PHE A 115 -21.61 -8.20 24.76
C PHE A 115 -21.61 -6.75 25.23
N SER A 116 -22.78 -6.14 25.25
CA SER A 116 -22.98 -4.78 25.74
C SER A 116 -23.38 -4.84 27.22
N ILE A 117 -22.52 -4.35 28.11
CA ILE A 117 -22.85 -4.22 29.54
C ILE A 117 -23.17 -2.74 29.82
N PRO A 118 -24.41 -2.41 30.25
CA PRO A 118 -24.71 -1.07 30.73
C PRO A 118 -24.00 -0.88 32.09
N LEU A 119 -23.04 0.05 32.17
CA LEU A 119 -22.32 0.32 33.43
C LEU A 119 -23.23 0.97 34.49
N ILE A 120 -24.25 1.71 34.07
CA ILE A 120 -25.24 2.38 34.93
C ILE A 120 -26.60 2.32 34.22
N PRO A 121 -27.70 1.88 34.88
CA PRO A 121 -29.02 1.75 34.26
C PRO A 121 -29.58 3.03 33.61
N THR A 122 -29.07 4.19 34.01
CA THR A 122 -29.51 5.52 33.57
C THR A 122 -28.57 6.18 32.56
N VAL A 123 -27.39 5.62 32.29
CA VAL A 123 -26.43 6.19 31.32
C VAL A 123 -26.49 5.38 30.03
N THR A 124 -26.82 6.05 28.94
CA THR A 124 -27.02 5.47 27.60
C THR A 124 -25.76 4.93 26.93
N ASN A 125 -24.60 4.93 27.60
CA ASN A 125 -23.33 4.53 27.00
C ASN A 125 -22.96 3.10 27.41
N PRO A 126 -23.32 2.07 26.62
CA PRO A 126 -22.85 0.72 26.89
C PRO A 126 -21.33 0.63 26.75
N VAL A 127 -20.73 -0.23 27.56
CA VAL A 127 -19.40 -0.76 27.24
C VAL A 127 -19.60 -2.02 26.43
N ASN A 128 -19.10 -2.00 25.21
CA ASN A 128 -19.12 -3.14 24.30
C ASN A 128 -17.84 -3.93 24.50
N PHE A 129 -18.00 -5.21 24.87
CA PHE A 129 -16.94 -6.19 24.86
C PHE A 129 -17.00 -6.98 23.56
N ASN A 130 -15.92 -6.93 22.78
CA ASN A 130 -15.84 -7.55 21.47
C ASN A 130 -14.86 -8.73 21.53
N LEU A 131 -15.37 -9.97 21.44
CA LEU A 131 -14.54 -11.16 21.30
C LEU A 131 -14.60 -11.67 19.86
N GLY A 132 -13.55 -11.43 19.08
CA GLY A 132 -13.41 -11.90 17.71
C GLY A 132 -12.54 -13.15 17.61
N VAL A 133 -13.02 -14.17 16.90
CA VAL A 133 -12.23 -15.33 16.49
C VAL A 133 -12.46 -15.55 15.00
N GLY A 134 -11.38 -15.66 14.24
CA GLY A 134 -11.48 -15.92 12.81
C GLY A 134 -10.29 -16.68 12.27
N GLY A 135 -10.52 -17.34 11.14
CA GLY A 135 -9.52 -18.00 10.32
C GLY A 135 -9.59 -17.50 8.88
N LYS A 136 -8.47 -17.52 8.18
CA LYS A 136 -8.39 -17.19 6.75
C LYS A 136 -7.43 -18.17 6.09
N LEU A 137 -7.97 -18.93 5.15
CA LEU A 137 -7.19 -19.75 4.21
C LEU A 137 -7.00 -18.93 2.94
N VAL A 138 -5.79 -18.87 2.42
CA VAL A 138 -5.48 -18.23 1.14
C VAL A 138 -4.62 -19.17 0.33
N VAL A 139 -4.92 -19.31 -0.95
CA VAL A 139 -4.08 -20.00 -1.93
C VAL A 139 -3.81 -19.00 -3.04
N ASN A 140 -2.54 -18.76 -3.33
CA ASN A 140 -2.07 -17.92 -4.41
C ASN A 140 -1.29 -18.79 -5.39
N HIS A 141 -1.55 -18.59 -6.67
CA HIS A 141 -0.82 -19.19 -7.76
C HIS A 141 -0.28 -18.06 -8.63
N LEU A 142 1.03 -17.84 -8.55
CA LEU A 142 1.75 -16.86 -9.35
C LEU A 142 2.42 -17.57 -10.53
N ARG A 143 2.14 -17.08 -11.74
CA ARG A 143 2.78 -17.55 -12.97
C ARG A 143 3.25 -16.37 -13.82
N GLN A 144 4.38 -16.56 -14.49
CA GLN A 144 4.86 -15.60 -15.49
C GLN A 144 4.29 -15.98 -16.86
N VAL A 145 3.74 -15.00 -17.57
CA VAL A 145 3.12 -15.18 -18.89
C VAL A 145 3.82 -14.25 -19.86
N PHE A 146 4.32 -14.80 -20.96
CA PHE A 146 4.89 -14.01 -22.05
C PHE A 146 3.78 -13.42 -22.90
N SER A 147 3.91 -12.14 -23.30
CA SER A 147 3.02 -11.49 -24.27
C SER A 147 2.87 -12.29 -25.57
N ALA A 148 3.94 -12.94 -26.05
CA ALA A 148 3.93 -13.79 -27.25
C ALA A 148 3.07 -15.07 -27.08
N ASN A 149 2.89 -15.55 -25.86
CA ASN A 149 2.04 -16.71 -25.56
C ASN A 149 0.57 -16.31 -25.34
N TYR A 150 0.28 -15.01 -25.26
CA TYR A 150 -1.08 -14.49 -25.16
C TYR A 150 -1.92 -14.74 -26.44
N PRO A 151 -1.40 -14.51 -27.66
CA PRO A 151 -2.09 -14.85 -28.91
C PRO A 151 -2.02 -16.34 -29.30
N ALA A 152 -1.13 -17.14 -28.70
CA ALA A 152 -1.06 -18.60 -28.90
C ALA A 152 -2.16 -19.38 -28.17
N LEU A 153 -3.08 -18.69 -27.49
CA LEU A 153 -4.32 -19.28 -27.01
C LEU A 153 -5.20 -19.65 -28.21
N PRO A 154 -5.85 -20.83 -28.21
CA PRO A 154 -6.62 -21.31 -29.36
C PRO A 154 -7.59 -20.24 -29.85
N LYS A 155 -7.58 -20.04 -31.18
CA LYS A 155 -8.46 -19.09 -31.87
C LYS A 155 -9.91 -19.51 -31.69
N VAL A 156 -10.82 -18.55 -31.65
CA VAL A 156 -12.26 -18.77 -31.40
C VAL A 156 -12.82 -19.83 -32.34
N ASP A 157 -12.39 -19.82 -33.61
CA ASP A 157 -12.80 -20.78 -34.65
C ASP A 157 -12.42 -22.24 -34.33
N GLN A 158 -11.35 -22.46 -33.55
CA GLN A 158 -10.94 -23.80 -33.09
C GLN A 158 -11.76 -24.28 -31.88
N LEU A 159 -12.30 -23.35 -31.08
CA LEU A 159 -13.13 -23.65 -29.91
C LEU A 159 -14.63 -23.74 -30.24
N GLU A 160 -15.10 -23.04 -31.27
CA GLU A 160 -16.46 -23.20 -31.81
C GLU A 160 -16.69 -24.58 -32.41
N GLY A 161 -15.63 -25.24 -32.89
CA GLY A 161 -15.68 -26.64 -33.30
C GLY A 161 -15.88 -27.60 -32.12
N GLU A 162 -15.33 -27.29 -30.95
CA GLU A 162 -15.45 -28.12 -29.74
C GLU A 162 -16.75 -27.84 -28.94
N LEU A 163 -17.35 -26.65 -29.08
CA LEU A 163 -18.55 -26.24 -28.34
C LEU A 163 -19.88 -26.57 -29.05
N LYS A 164 -19.84 -26.90 -30.35
CA LYS A 164 -21.03 -27.28 -31.11
C LYS A 164 -21.62 -28.64 -30.72
N ASP A 165 -20.89 -29.46 -29.96
CA ASP A 165 -21.38 -30.76 -29.50
C ASP A 165 -22.14 -30.71 -28.14
N GLU A 166 -22.15 -29.59 -27.41
CA GLU A 166 -22.69 -29.58 -26.03
C GLU A 166 -23.66 -28.44 -25.65
N SER A 167 -24.14 -27.60 -26.57
CA SER A 167 -25.02 -26.47 -26.18
C SER A 167 -26.22 -26.21 -27.11
N ASP A 168 -27.15 -27.16 -27.14
CA ASP A 168 -28.46 -27.03 -27.79
C ASP A 168 -29.57 -26.49 -26.86
N VAL A 169 -29.21 -25.80 -25.77
CA VAL A 169 -30.20 -25.19 -24.87
C VAL A 169 -29.66 -23.85 -24.39
N TYR A 170 -30.08 -22.74 -25.01
CA TYR A 170 -30.48 -21.48 -24.35
C TYR A 170 -30.89 -20.44 -25.42
N GLU A 171 -32.14 -19.99 -25.31
CA GLU A 171 -32.81 -19.06 -26.22
C GLU A 171 -32.28 -17.61 -26.16
N LYS A 172 -32.52 -16.94 -27.29
CA LYS A 172 -32.13 -15.58 -27.67
C LYS A 172 -32.78 -14.50 -26.80
N GLU A 173 -31.95 -13.61 -26.24
CA GLU A 173 -32.30 -12.21 -26.04
C GLU A 173 -31.34 -11.30 -26.83
N ASP A 174 -31.94 -10.45 -27.65
CA ASP A 174 -31.31 -9.56 -28.64
C ASP A 174 -30.58 -8.38 -28.01
N LYS A 175 -29.35 -8.61 -27.55
CA LYS A 175 -28.28 -7.61 -27.64
C LYS A 175 -27.08 -8.28 -28.27
N LYS A 176 -26.47 -7.69 -29.29
CA LYS A 176 -25.30 -8.26 -29.97
C LYS A 176 -24.06 -8.17 -29.09
N TRP A 177 -23.94 -9.03 -28.09
CA TRP A 177 -22.74 -9.19 -27.25
C TRP A 177 -21.51 -9.62 -28.07
N TRP A 178 -21.69 -10.00 -29.34
CA TRP A 178 -20.61 -10.37 -30.24
C TRP A 178 -19.86 -9.21 -30.92
N GLU A 179 -20.35 -7.97 -30.85
CA GLU A 179 -19.69 -6.79 -31.43
C GLU A 179 -18.62 -6.18 -30.50
N VAL A 180 -18.52 -6.68 -29.26
CA VAL A 180 -17.44 -6.35 -28.34
C VAL A 180 -16.25 -7.28 -28.64
N ASP A 181 -15.07 -6.69 -28.84
CA ASP A 181 -13.80 -7.35 -29.15
C ASP A 181 -13.59 -8.57 -28.22
N PRO A 182 -13.27 -9.77 -28.76
CA PRO A 182 -13.13 -11.02 -28.00
C PRO A 182 -12.13 -10.95 -26.84
N SER A 183 -11.20 -10.00 -26.86
CA SER A 183 -10.27 -9.76 -25.75
C SER A 183 -10.95 -9.13 -24.51
N TRP A 184 -12.18 -8.62 -24.65
CA TRP A 184 -12.94 -7.89 -23.63
C TRP A 184 -14.04 -8.75 -22.99
N ARG A 185 -14.25 -9.99 -23.47
CA ARG A 185 -15.20 -10.92 -22.86
C ARG A 185 -14.49 -11.68 -21.74
N PRO A 186 -14.96 -11.65 -20.48
CA PRO A 186 -14.54 -12.64 -19.50
C PRO A 186 -14.94 -14.01 -20.06
N ARG A 187 -13.96 -14.80 -20.51
CA ARG A 187 -14.22 -16.13 -21.09
C ARG A 187 -14.75 -17.07 -20.00
N LEU A 188 -16.07 -17.12 -19.86
CA LEU A 188 -16.76 -17.93 -18.86
C LEU A 188 -16.50 -19.44 -19.03
N SER A 189 -16.12 -19.91 -20.22
CA SER A 189 -15.71 -21.31 -20.45
C SER A 189 -14.43 -21.70 -19.70
N LYS A 190 -13.57 -20.72 -19.37
CA LYS A 190 -12.39 -20.90 -18.51
C LYS A 190 -12.62 -20.37 -17.10
N PHE A 191 -13.85 -20.07 -16.71
CA PHE A 191 -14.22 -19.61 -15.37
C PHE A 191 -13.86 -20.63 -14.28
N TRP A 192 -13.93 -21.92 -14.62
CA TRP A 192 -13.49 -22.98 -13.74
C TRP A 192 -11.97 -23.08 -13.62
N ASN A 193 -11.17 -22.56 -14.56
CA ASN A 193 -9.71 -22.69 -14.48
C ASN A 193 -9.11 -22.02 -13.25
N PRO A 194 -9.43 -20.77 -12.87
CA PRO A 194 -8.98 -20.16 -11.61
C PRO A 194 -9.31 -21.04 -10.39
N LEU A 195 -10.54 -21.53 -10.31
CA LEU A 195 -11.00 -22.44 -9.25
C LEU A 195 -10.17 -23.72 -9.25
N ILE A 196 -10.12 -24.44 -10.38
CA ILE A 196 -9.38 -25.69 -10.54
C ILE A 196 -7.89 -25.50 -10.26
N THR A 197 -7.25 -24.42 -10.72
CA THR A 197 -5.82 -24.16 -10.49
C THR A 197 -5.51 -23.93 -9.02
N VAL A 198 -6.43 -23.32 -8.27
CA VAL A 198 -6.29 -23.12 -6.83
C VAL A 198 -6.40 -24.44 -6.08
N TRP A 199 -7.30 -25.33 -6.50
CA TRP A 199 -7.48 -26.65 -5.86
C TRP A 199 -6.36 -27.64 -6.21
N ARG A 200 -5.47 -27.30 -7.16
CA ARG A 200 -4.24 -28.07 -7.46
C ARG A 200 -3.12 -27.75 -6.47
N ILE A 201 -3.37 -27.92 -5.17
CA ILE A 201 -2.30 -27.81 -4.19
C ILE A 201 -1.40 -29.05 -4.37
N PRO A 202 -0.09 -28.88 -4.65
CA PRO A 202 0.81 -29.99 -4.97
C PRO A 202 1.25 -30.73 -3.70
N TRP A 203 0.32 -31.42 -3.05
CA TRP A 203 0.61 -32.25 -1.87
C TRP A 203 1.36 -33.54 -2.21
N THR A 204 1.39 -33.90 -3.49
CA THR A 204 2.05 -35.09 -4.05
C THR A 204 2.84 -34.72 -5.31
N LYS A 205 3.74 -35.61 -5.73
CA LYS A 205 4.47 -35.45 -7.01
C LYS A 205 3.56 -35.32 -8.22
N GLU A 206 2.52 -36.15 -8.31
CA GLU A 206 1.54 -36.06 -9.40
C GLU A 206 0.82 -34.70 -9.46
N GLY A 207 0.59 -34.08 -8.30
CA GLY A 207 0.05 -32.73 -8.21
C GLY A 207 1.04 -31.68 -8.71
N LEU A 208 2.32 -31.88 -8.41
CA LEU A 208 3.42 -31.03 -8.85
C LEU A 208 3.67 -31.13 -10.37
N ASP A 209 3.48 -32.29 -10.98
CA ASP A 209 3.66 -32.48 -12.43
C ASP A 209 2.71 -31.60 -13.25
N LYS A 210 1.55 -31.26 -12.67
CA LYS A 210 0.55 -30.35 -13.28
C LYS A 210 0.96 -28.87 -13.22
N ILE A 211 2.03 -28.54 -12.51
CA ILE A 211 2.56 -27.18 -12.35
C ILE A 211 3.69 -26.98 -13.35
N LYS A 212 3.76 -25.80 -13.99
CA LYS A 212 4.84 -25.53 -14.95
C LYS A 212 6.10 -25.12 -14.21
N SER A 213 7.25 -25.38 -14.82
CA SER A 213 8.53 -24.86 -14.33
C SER A 213 8.50 -23.33 -14.33
N GLY A 214 8.98 -22.72 -13.25
CA GLY A 214 8.91 -21.29 -12.99
C GLY A 214 7.68 -20.83 -12.21
N ASP A 215 6.63 -21.65 -12.12
CA ASP A 215 5.43 -21.28 -11.35
C ASP A 215 5.70 -21.32 -9.84
N LEU A 216 5.05 -20.40 -9.12
CA LEU A 216 5.12 -20.28 -7.68
C LEU A 216 3.73 -20.43 -7.08
N ILE A 217 3.56 -21.40 -6.19
CA ILE A 217 2.31 -21.62 -5.45
C ILE A 217 2.54 -21.32 -3.98
N SER A 218 1.68 -20.52 -3.38
CA SER A 218 1.72 -20.24 -1.95
C SER A 218 0.35 -20.44 -1.32
N TYR A 219 0.26 -21.28 -0.30
CA TYR A 219 -0.93 -21.39 0.51
C TYR A 219 -0.63 -20.99 1.95
N SER A 220 -1.55 -20.27 2.55
CA SER A 220 -1.47 -19.84 3.94
C SER A 220 -2.76 -20.12 4.68
N ALA A 221 -2.60 -20.50 5.93
CA ALA A 221 -3.65 -20.55 6.93
C ALA A 221 -3.31 -19.54 8.01
N SER A 222 -4.23 -18.63 8.28
CA SER A 222 -4.09 -17.67 9.37
C SER A 222 -5.27 -17.77 10.31
N GLY A 223 -5.03 -17.49 11.58
CA GLY A 223 -6.04 -17.46 12.62
C GLY A 223 -5.78 -16.30 13.56
N TYR A 224 -6.83 -15.74 14.15
CA TYR A 224 -6.69 -14.68 15.13
C TYR A 224 -7.72 -14.81 16.26
N VAL A 225 -7.32 -14.30 17.42
CA VAL A 225 -8.18 -14.05 18.56
C VAL A 225 -7.99 -12.59 18.95
N SER A 226 -9.07 -11.83 19.04
CA SER A 226 -9.05 -10.43 19.44
C SER A 226 -10.04 -10.18 20.56
N VAL A 227 -9.61 -9.43 21.56
CA VAL A 227 -10.46 -8.93 22.65
C VAL A 227 -10.43 -7.41 22.59
N GLY A 228 -11.60 -6.80 22.44
CA GLY A 228 -11.81 -5.36 22.39
C GLY A 228 -12.72 -4.90 23.51
N LEU A 229 -12.43 -3.72 24.06
CA LEU A 229 -13.32 -2.97 24.91
C LEU A 229 -13.57 -1.63 24.22
N GLU A 230 -14.82 -1.36 23.90
CA GLU A 230 -15.23 -0.12 23.26
C GLU A 230 -16.27 0.56 24.14
N SER A 231 -16.06 1.84 24.42
CA SER A 231 -17.05 2.67 25.08
C SER A 231 -17.25 3.91 24.24
N GLY A 232 -18.49 4.20 23.87
CA GLY A 232 -18.81 5.36 23.06
C GLY A 232 -20.11 6.02 23.48
N PHE A 233 -20.19 7.32 23.21
CA PHE A 233 -21.46 8.02 23.24
C PHE A 233 -22.32 7.51 22.10
N VAL A 234 -23.57 7.14 22.43
CA VAL A 234 -24.59 6.84 21.43
C VAL A 234 -24.61 7.98 20.41
N PRO A 235 -24.68 7.67 19.10
CA PRO A 235 -24.69 8.69 18.05
C PRO A 235 -25.67 9.81 18.41
N MET A 236 -25.13 11.00 18.68
CA MET A 236 -25.95 12.18 18.89
C MET A 236 -26.36 12.68 17.51
N ARG A 237 -27.67 12.62 17.23
CA ARG A 237 -28.24 13.18 16.02
C ARG A 237 -28.21 14.70 16.14
N VAL A 238 -27.24 15.34 15.49
CA VAL A 238 -27.10 16.80 15.53
C VAL A 238 -28.10 17.47 14.59
N VAL A 239 -28.38 16.83 13.45
CA VAL A 239 -29.34 17.26 12.42
C VAL A 239 -29.93 15.98 11.80
N PRO A 240 -31.19 15.97 11.29
CA PRO A 240 -31.72 14.83 10.55
C PRO A 240 -30.74 14.32 9.48
N GLY A 241 -30.42 13.01 9.53
CA GLY A 241 -29.48 12.35 8.62
C GLY A 241 -27.99 12.47 8.99
N VAL A 242 -27.65 13.14 10.09
CA VAL A 242 -26.26 13.36 10.54
C VAL A 242 -26.09 12.88 11.97
N ASP A 243 -25.37 11.77 12.11
CA ASP A 243 -25.06 11.15 13.40
C ASP A 243 -23.58 11.39 13.74
N ILE A 244 -23.30 11.84 14.96
CA ILE A 244 -21.94 11.96 15.50
C ILE A 244 -21.79 10.95 16.63
N SER A 245 -20.97 9.92 16.41
CA SER A 245 -20.48 9.05 17.47
C SER A 245 -19.10 9.53 17.91
N VAL A 246 -18.79 9.36 19.20
CA VAL A 246 -17.43 9.49 19.74
C VAL A 246 -17.25 8.35 20.71
N GLY A 247 -16.23 7.53 20.50
CA GLY A 247 -15.87 6.42 21.36
C GLY A 247 -14.37 6.29 21.56
N VAL A 248 -14.04 5.49 22.56
CA VAL A 248 -12.69 5.03 22.86
C VAL A 248 -12.73 3.51 22.81
N GLY A 249 -11.87 2.93 21.98
CA GLY A 249 -11.71 1.50 21.82
C GLY A 249 -10.29 1.09 22.21
N VAL A 250 -10.17 0.07 23.06
CA VAL A 250 -8.91 -0.63 23.31
C VAL A 250 -9.04 -2.03 22.75
N GLN A 251 -8.11 -2.45 21.92
CA GLN A 251 -8.09 -3.79 21.33
C GLN A 251 -6.76 -4.46 21.61
N VAL A 252 -6.80 -5.74 21.97
CA VAL A 252 -5.64 -6.62 22.02
C VAL A 252 -5.91 -7.81 21.12
N TYR A 253 -4.96 -8.19 20.29
CA TYR A 253 -5.11 -9.35 19.40
C TYR A 253 -3.85 -10.20 19.34
N VAL A 254 -4.07 -11.50 19.15
CA VAL A 254 -3.03 -12.47 18.78
C VAL A 254 -3.42 -13.04 17.43
N LYS A 255 -2.50 -12.97 16.47
CA LYS A 255 -2.67 -13.52 15.12
C LYS A 255 -1.55 -14.51 14.83
N GLY A 256 -1.92 -15.71 14.40
CA GLY A 256 -1.01 -16.70 13.83
C GLY A 256 -1.20 -16.78 12.34
N GLU A 257 -0.12 -16.96 11.60
CA GLU A 257 -0.16 -17.31 10.18
C GLU A 257 0.89 -18.37 9.90
N PHE A 258 0.48 -19.38 9.17
CA PHE A 258 1.31 -20.44 8.64
C PHE A 258 1.21 -20.38 7.12
N ARG A 259 2.34 -20.33 6.42
CA ARG A 259 2.39 -20.21 4.97
C ARG A 259 3.43 -21.17 4.43
N VAL A 260 3.07 -21.91 3.40
CA VAL A 260 4.01 -22.70 2.60
C VAL A 260 4.06 -22.08 1.21
N THR A 261 5.26 -21.97 0.67
CA THR A 261 5.53 -21.43 -0.67
C THR A 261 6.38 -22.44 -1.41
N LEU A 262 5.90 -22.90 -2.56
CA LEU A 262 6.57 -23.80 -3.46
C LEU A 262 6.96 -23.03 -4.73
N LEU A 263 8.19 -23.24 -5.18
CA LEU A 263 8.69 -22.82 -6.49
C LEU A 263 9.16 -24.08 -7.23
N LYS A 264 8.57 -24.37 -8.39
CA LYS A 264 9.02 -25.46 -9.25
C LYS A 264 10.13 -24.93 -10.16
N GLU A 265 11.38 -25.34 -9.95
CA GLU A 265 12.49 -24.87 -10.79
C GLU A 265 12.46 -25.56 -12.16
N ASN A 266 12.37 -26.89 -12.12
CA ASN A 266 12.26 -27.77 -13.28
C ASN A 266 11.58 -29.08 -12.84
N GLU A 267 11.64 -30.13 -13.66
CA GLU A 267 11.06 -31.45 -13.32
C GLU A 267 11.81 -32.14 -12.17
N ARG A 268 13.11 -31.85 -12.03
CA ARG A 268 13.98 -32.49 -11.04
C ARG A 268 13.97 -31.76 -9.70
N TYR A 269 13.92 -30.43 -9.69
CA TYR A 269 14.15 -29.63 -8.50
C TYR A 269 12.97 -28.75 -8.14
N VAL A 270 12.66 -28.75 -6.84
CA VAL A 270 11.67 -27.85 -6.23
C VAL A 270 12.25 -27.18 -5.01
N ARG A 271 11.86 -25.92 -4.80
CA ARG A 271 12.14 -25.19 -3.54
C ARG A 271 10.86 -25.05 -2.75
N VAL A 272 10.91 -25.42 -1.48
CA VAL A 272 9.79 -25.23 -0.55
C VAL A 272 10.26 -24.36 0.60
N LYS A 273 9.50 -23.31 0.87
CA LYS A 273 9.69 -22.41 2.00
C LYS A 273 8.47 -22.43 2.90
N ILE A 274 8.69 -22.69 4.18
CA ILE A 274 7.70 -22.50 5.24
C ILE A 274 7.94 -21.17 5.93
N THR A 275 6.86 -20.47 6.22
CA THR A 275 6.83 -19.20 6.94
C THR A 275 5.82 -19.32 8.07
N LYS A 276 6.30 -19.19 9.32
CA LYS A 276 5.46 -19.13 10.52
C LYS A 276 5.53 -17.72 11.08
N ILE A 277 4.37 -17.07 11.20
CA ILE A 277 4.24 -15.71 11.68
C ILE A 277 3.35 -15.73 12.92
N ARG A 278 3.81 -15.09 13.99
CA ARG A 278 3.02 -14.82 15.19
C ARG A 278 3.06 -13.32 15.46
N SER A 279 1.90 -12.69 15.47
CA SER A 279 1.74 -11.27 15.74
C SER A 279 0.94 -11.07 17.02
N LEU A 280 1.41 -10.17 17.88
CA LEU A 280 0.72 -9.69 19.06
C LEU A 280 0.56 -8.19 18.92
N GLY A 281 -0.67 -7.71 18.88
CA GLY A 281 -0.97 -6.30 18.71
C GLY A 281 -1.85 -5.74 19.81
N LYS A 282 -1.69 -4.44 20.05
CA LYS A 282 -2.53 -3.63 20.93
C LYS A 282 -2.86 -2.32 20.21
N GLY A 283 -4.14 -1.99 20.08
CA GLY A 283 -4.62 -0.76 19.48
C GLY A 283 -5.40 0.06 20.51
N LEU A 284 -5.20 1.37 20.51
CA LEU A 284 -6.06 2.34 21.17
C LEU A 284 -6.61 3.27 20.09
N THR A 285 -7.93 3.30 19.93
CA THR A 285 -8.60 4.25 19.06
C THR A 285 -9.46 5.18 19.90
N ALA A 286 -9.42 6.48 19.62
CA ALA A 286 -10.26 7.49 20.26
C ALA A 286 -10.82 8.44 19.20
N GLY A 287 -12.10 8.79 19.28
CA GLY A 287 -12.77 9.62 18.27
C GLY A 287 -14.00 8.92 17.73
N ALA A 288 -14.46 9.28 16.53
CA ALA A 288 -15.70 8.70 16.02
C ALA A 288 -15.60 7.18 15.91
N SER A 289 -16.43 6.45 16.66
CA SER A 289 -16.54 5.02 16.48
C SER A 289 -17.28 4.81 15.17
N THR A 290 -16.52 4.54 14.12
CA THR A 290 -17.05 3.69 13.08
C THR A 290 -17.13 2.33 13.74
N ASN A 291 -18.34 1.83 14.02
CA ASN A 291 -18.59 0.46 14.51
C ASN A 291 -18.13 -0.63 13.51
N ASN A 292 -17.23 -0.29 12.60
CA ASN A 292 -16.46 -1.20 11.79
C ASN A 292 -14.99 -0.94 12.11
N ILE A 293 -14.47 -1.62 13.12
CA ILE A 293 -13.09 -2.10 13.03
C ILE A 293 -13.12 -3.18 11.95
N ASP A 294 -13.16 -2.77 10.68
CA ASP A 294 -13.06 -3.69 9.55
C ASP A 294 -11.64 -4.25 9.52
N VAL A 295 -11.39 -5.28 10.34
CA VAL A 295 -10.41 -6.32 10.01
C VAL A 295 -11.10 -7.26 9.02
N MET A 296 -11.46 -6.75 7.85
CA MET A 296 -11.73 -7.58 6.68
C MET A 296 -11.20 -6.84 5.45
N ASP A 297 -10.15 -7.41 4.86
CA ASP A 297 -9.64 -7.05 3.55
C ASP A 297 -10.77 -7.09 2.53
N GLY A 298 -11.20 -5.92 2.05
CA GLY A 298 -11.76 -5.74 0.72
C GLY A 298 -13.18 -6.26 0.48
N ILE A 299 -14.01 -5.31 0.00
CA ILE A 299 -15.23 -5.43 -0.81
C ILE A 299 -16.50 -4.99 -0.08
N LEU A 300 -17.05 -3.86 -0.54
CA LEU A 300 -18.43 -3.46 -0.33
C LEU A 300 -19.31 -4.30 -1.28
N LEU A 301 -19.92 -5.37 -0.78
CA LEU A 301 -20.94 -6.11 -1.52
C LEU A 301 -22.26 -5.35 -1.47
N PHE A 302 -22.61 -4.66 -2.56
CA PHE A 302 -23.99 -4.29 -2.84
C PHE A 302 -24.71 -5.49 -3.45
N GLU A 303 -25.02 -6.49 -2.61
CA GLU A 303 -25.72 -7.69 -3.07
C GLU A 303 -27.24 -7.50 -2.92
N GLY A 304 -27.96 -7.55 -4.05
CA GLY A 304 -29.39 -7.89 -4.05
C GLY A 304 -30.41 -6.75 -3.99
N LYS A 305 -30.06 -5.49 -4.31
CA LYS A 305 -31.08 -4.45 -4.54
C LYS A 305 -31.07 -4.07 -6.02
N LYS A 306 -32.16 -4.42 -6.72
CA LYS A 306 -32.49 -3.86 -8.04
C LYS A 306 -32.22 -2.35 -7.99
N LEU A 307 -31.57 -1.83 -9.03
CA LEU A 307 -31.30 -0.42 -9.29
C LEU A 307 -32.61 0.37 -9.51
N GLU A 308 -33.55 0.28 -8.58
CA GLU A 308 -34.67 1.21 -8.49
C GLU A 308 -34.22 2.39 -7.64
N TYR A 309 -34.49 3.58 -8.16
CA TYR A 309 -34.15 4.92 -7.70
C TYR A 309 -34.65 5.25 -6.28
N GLN A 310 -34.26 4.49 -5.26
CA GLN A 310 -34.27 4.97 -3.90
C GLN A 310 -32.99 5.78 -3.72
N ILE A 311 -33.14 7.11 -3.70
CA ILE A 311 -32.14 8.02 -3.15
C ILE A 311 -31.73 7.38 -1.83
N PRO A 312 -30.49 6.88 -1.71
CA PRO A 312 -30.13 6.09 -0.55
C PRO A 312 -30.29 7.02 0.64
N ASP A 313 -31.02 6.59 1.66
CA ASP A 313 -30.97 7.14 3.02
C ASP A 313 -29.53 6.95 3.53
N GLN A 314 -28.59 7.64 2.90
CA GLN A 314 -27.18 7.67 3.25
C GLN A 314 -27.15 8.40 4.57
N LYS A 315 -27.19 7.62 5.65
CA LYS A 315 -26.76 8.11 6.96
C LYS A 315 -25.34 8.63 6.77
N ILE A 316 -25.19 9.94 6.81
CA ILE A 316 -23.90 10.60 6.64
C ILE A 316 -23.21 10.49 8.00
N THR A 317 -22.36 9.47 8.14
CA THR A 317 -21.52 9.31 9.32
C THR A 317 -20.39 10.32 9.26
N VAL A 318 -20.39 11.29 10.18
CA VAL A 318 -19.31 12.27 10.29
C VAL A 318 -18.27 11.72 11.23
N ILE A 319 -17.02 11.67 10.80
CA ILE A 319 -15.88 11.30 11.65
C ILE A 319 -15.21 12.61 12.10
N PRO A 320 -15.71 13.30 13.15
CA PRO A 320 -15.18 14.62 13.53
C PRO A 320 -13.67 14.56 13.79
N PHE A 321 -13.21 13.51 14.46
CA PHE A 321 -11.80 13.17 14.60
C PHE A 321 -11.64 11.67 14.88
N LYS A 322 -10.49 11.10 14.55
CA LYS A 322 -10.09 9.73 14.90
C LYS A 322 -8.58 9.73 15.16
N LEU A 323 -8.21 9.31 16.35
CA LEU A 323 -6.83 9.04 16.75
C LEU A 323 -6.69 7.53 16.91
N SER A 324 -5.75 6.90 16.22
CA SER A 324 -5.41 5.49 16.44
C SER A 324 -3.93 5.36 16.80
N LEU A 325 -3.65 4.63 17.87
CA LEU A 325 -2.33 4.32 18.37
C LEU A 325 -2.21 2.79 18.41
N ASP A 326 -1.43 2.20 17.50
CA ASP A 326 -1.23 0.75 17.48
C ASP A 326 0.22 0.39 17.73
N ARG A 327 0.40 -0.71 18.46
CA ARG A 327 1.69 -1.34 18.71
C ARG A 327 1.56 -2.80 18.39
N GLU A 328 2.44 -3.31 17.56
CA GLU A 328 2.46 -4.71 17.17
C GLU A 328 3.87 -5.26 17.26
N THR A 329 3.98 -6.49 17.74
CA THR A 329 5.20 -7.28 17.70
C THR A 329 4.93 -8.55 16.91
N LYS A 330 5.71 -8.75 15.86
CA LYS A 330 5.57 -9.88 14.94
C LYS A 330 6.87 -10.68 14.97
N LYS A 331 6.77 -11.95 15.36
CA LYS A 331 7.84 -12.94 15.19
C LYS A 331 7.58 -13.73 13.92
N GLN A 332 8.57 -13.83 13.05
CA GLN A 332 8.50 -14.56 11.80
C GLN A 332 9.67 -15.53 11.70
N ILE A 333 9.39 -16.79 11.40
CA ILE A 333 10.40 -17.81 11.13
C ILE A 333 10.16 -18.30 9.71
N ASP A 334 11.17 -18.16 8.86
CA ASP A 334 11.18 -18.75 7.52
C ASP A 334 12.22 -19.85 7.45
N ILE A 335 11.89 -20.98 6.84
CA ILE A 335 12.83 -22.08 6.58
C ILE A 335 12.63 -22.52 5.14
N GLY A 336 13.71 -22.63 4.38
CA GLY A 336 13.67 -23.00 2.97
C GLY A 336 14.57 -24.20 2.67
N TYR A 337 14.05 -25.15 1.88
CA TYR A 337 14.77 -26.32 1.40
C TYR A 337 14.63 -26.43 -0.13
N ARG A 338 15.60 -27.08 -0.76
CA ARG A 338 15.55 -27.56 -2.15
C ARG A 338 15.53 -29.08 -2.15
N PHE A 339 14.64 -29.69 -2.92
CA PHE A 339 14.49 -31.15 -3.03
C PHE A 339 14.82 -31.60 -4.46
N ASP A 340 15.57 -32.69 -4.58
CA ASP A 340 15.82 -33.42 -5.83
C ASP A 340 14.83 -34.59 -5.95
N LEU A 341 13.80 -34.43 -6.77
CA LEU A 341 12.67 -35.36 -6.91
C LEU A 341 13.01 -36.64 -7.68
N ASN A 342 14.26 -36.80 -8.13
CA ASN A 342 14.75 -38.06 -8.67
C ASN A 342 15.14 -39.06 -7.56
N ASP A 343 15.39 -38.57 -6.34
CA ASP A 343 15.66 -39.42 -5.17
C ASP A 343 14.35 -39.69 -4.41
N PRO A 344 13.92 -40.97 -4.27
CA PRO A 344 12.70 -41.32 -3.53
C PRO A 344 12.65 -40.78 -2.10
N ILE A 345 13.81 -40.65 -1.43
CA ILE A 345 13.89 -40.14 -0.05
C ILE A 345 13.56 -38.64 -0.03
N ALA A 346 14.09 -37.89 -1.00
CA ALA A 346 13.81 -36.45 -1.11
C ALA A 346 12.37 -36.18 -1.59
N GLU A 347 11.82 -37.05 -2.43
CA GLU A 347 10.41 -37.04 -2.82
C GLU A 347 9.48 -37.23 -1.61
N GLU A 348 9.73 -38.24 -0.77
CA GLU A 348 8.94 -38.47 0.45
C GLU A 348 9.04 -37.29 1.42
N ALA A 349 10.25 -36.76 1.62
CA ALA A 349 10.47 -35.58 2.45
C ALA A 349 9.75 -34.34 1.91
N PHE A 350 9.69 -34.18 0.58
CA PHE A 350 8.95 -33.13 -0.09
C PHE A 350 7.45 -33.22 0.18
N GLU A 351 6.84 -34.39 0.00
CA GLU A 351 5.39 -34.57 0.23
C GLU A 351 5.01 -34.26 1.68
N LYS A 352 5.84 -34.69 2.64
CA LYS A 352 5.62 -34.39 4.06
C LYS A 352 5.82 -32.91 4.38
N ALA A 353 6.81 -32.25 3.77
CA ALA A 353 7.00 -30.81 3.88
C ALA A 353 5.79 -30.03 3.35
N MET A 354 5.20 -30.46 2.23
CA MET A 354 3.98 -29.86 1.67
C MET A 354 2.75 -30.03 2.58
N ARG A 355 2.71 -31.08 3.40
CA ARG A 355 1.69 -31.24 4.45
C ARG A 355 2.01 -30.45 5.73
N GLY A 356 3.11 -29.71 5.75
CA GLY A 356 3.53 -28.86 6.86
C GLY A 356 4.51 -29.51 7.83
N ASN A 357 4.95 -30.75 7.59
CA ASN A 357 5.93 -31.44 8.41
C ASN A 357 7.35 -31.31 7.82
N PHE A 358 8.10 -30.31 8.30
CA PHE A 358 9.46 -30.03 7.84
C PHE A 358 10.54 -30.75 8.65
N ASN A 359 10.17 -31.49 9.71
CA ASN A 359 11.15 -32.20 10.54
C ASN A 359 11.91 -33.26 9.72
N GLU A 360 11.22 -33.89 8.77
CA GLU A 360 11.84 -34.88 7.91
C GLU A 360 12.79 -34.27 6.89
N ALA A 361 12.39 -33.16 6.25
CA ALA A 361 13.29 -32.41 5.38
C ALA A 361 14.57 -31.98 6.11
N GLU A 362 14.46 -31.55 7.37
CA GLU A 362 15.61 -31.20 8.21
C GLU A 362 16.50 -32.39 8.56
N GLN A 363 15.93 -33.58 8.80
CA GLN A 363 16.69 -34.80 9.08
C GLN A 363 17.39 -35.31 7.81
N VAL A 364 16.67 -35.37 6.69
CA VAL A 364 17.21 -35.82 5.40
C VAL A 364 18.30 -34.87 4.93
N ALA A 365 18.14 -33.55 5.07
CA ALA A 365 19.14 -32.57 4.66
C ALA A 365 20.49 -32.71 5.41
N LYS A 366 20.51 -33.35 6.58
CA LYS A 366 21.74 -33.62 7.34
C LYS A 366 22.49 -34.86 6.85
N ILE A 367 21.78 -35.80 6.23
CA ILE A 367 22.31 -37.14 5.88
C ILE A 367 22.50 -37.27 4.37
N ASN A 368 21.62 -36.67 3.57
CA ASN A 368 21.54 -36.84 2.12
C ASN A 368 21.54 -35.49 1.40
N SER A 369 22.44 -35.33 0.43
CA SER A 369 22.57 -34.13 -0.41
C SER A 369 21.37 -33.86 -1.32
N SER A 370 20.50 -34.85 -1.53
CA SER A 370 19.27 -34.71 -2.33
C SER A 370 18.27 -33.73 -1.72
N VAL A 371 18.39 -33.40 -0.42
CA VAL A 371 17.69 -32.28 0.21
C VAL A 371 18.71 -31.26 0.69
N THR A 372 18.69 -30.06 0.13
CA THR A 372 19.61 -28.98 0.53
C THR A 372 18.87 -27.95 1.36
N HIS A 373 19.36 -27.67 2.57
CA HIS A 373 18.90 -26.50 3.34
C HIS A 373 19.38 -25.22 2.65
N LEU A 374 18.45 -24.32 2.35
CA LEU A 374 18.74 -23.07 1.64
C LEU A 374 18.91 -21.90 2.59
N LEU A 375 17.99 -21.77 3.54
CA LEU A 375 18.00 -20.68 4.51
C LEU A 375 17.11 -20.98 5.71
N THR A 376 17.50 -20.42 6.86
CA THR A 376 16.65 -20.19 8.03
C THR A 376 16.68 -18.70 8.34
N ARG A 377 15.52 -18.06 8.47
CA ARG A 377 15.39 -16.66 8.88
C ARG A 377 14.53 -16.56 10.12
N ASP A 378 15.09 -16.16 11.26
CA ASP A 378 14.30 -15.73 12.43
C ASP A 378 14.27 -14.20 12.43
N ALA A 379 13.07 -13.63 12.42
CA ALA A 379 12.82 -12.21 12.32
C ALA A 379 11.87 -11.75 13.44
N LEU A 380 12.26 -10.68 14.12
CA LEU A 380 11.43 -9.95 15.07
C LEU A 380 11.16 -8.56 14.51
N GLU A 381 9.90 -8.25 14.27
CA GLU A 381 9.44 -6.95 13.82
C GLU A 381 8.63 -6.28 14.93
N LYS A 382 8.95 -5.02 15.24
CA LYS A 382 8.17 -4.15 16.12
C LYS A 382 7.62 -3.01 15.31
N ARG A 383 6.30 -2.88 15.30
CA ARG A 383 5.57 -1.83 14.61
C ARG A 383 4.88 -0.91 15.60
N ARG A 384 4.97 0.39 15.36
CA ARG A 384 4.27 1.44 16.09
C ARG A 384 3.62 2.37 15.10
N SER A 385 2.29 2.42 15.07
CA SER A 385 1.52 3.36 14.25
C SER A 385 0.85 4.39 15.14
N THR A 386 0.78 5.60 14.63
CA THR A 386 -0.01 6.70 15.18
C THR A 386 -0.67 7.37 14.01
N SER A 387 -1.99 7.32 13.92
CA SER A 387 -2.76 8.02 12.91
C SER A 387 -3.74 8.98 13.56
N TYR A 388 -3.89 10.13 12.91
CA TYR A 388 -4.84 11.16 13.24
C TYR A 388 -5.62 11.47 11.96
N GLN A 389 -6.93 11.45 12.06
CA GLN A 389 -7.82 11.82 10.98
C GLN A 389 -8.85 12.82 11.51
N LEU A 390 -9.15 13.84 10.72
CA LEU A 390 -10.16 14.84 10.97
C LEU A 390 -11.06 14.89 9.72
N GLY A 391 -12.27 14.36 9.83
CA GLY A 391 -13.25 14.35 8.75
C GLY A 391 -14.39 15.32 9.04
N LEU A 392 -14.30 16.54 8.54
CA LEU A 392 -15.40 17.51 8.57
C LEU A 392 -16.37 17.21 7.42
N LYS A 393 -17.10 16.08 7.53
CA LYS A 393 -18.02 15.56 6.51
C LYS A 393 -17.33 15.43 5.13
N TRP A 394 -18.00 15.91 4.09
CA TRP A 394 -17.55 16.04 2.71
C TRP A 394 -16.66 17.27 2.48
N LEU A 395 -16.68 18.27 3.36
CA LEU A 395 -16.02 19.55 3.11
C LEU A 395 -14.49 19.44 3.15
N TYR A 396 -13.98 18.72 4.15
CA TYR A 396 -12.55 18.62 4.40
C TYR A 396 -12.23 17.35 5.17
N ASN A 397 -11.35 16.52 4.60
CA ASN A 397 -10.79 15.35 5.25
C ASN A 397 -9.28 15.57 5.37
N PHE A 398 -8.76 15.55 6.58
CA PHE A 398 -7.34 15.64 6.85
C PHE A 398 -6.86 14.39 7.55
N GLY A 399 -5.79 13.80 7.05
CA GLY A 399 -5.15 12.63 7.63
C GLY A 399 -3.67 12.90 7.89
N LYS A 400 -3.17 12.40 9.01
CA LYS A 400 -1.74 12.34 9.31
C LYS A 400 -1.45 11.01 9.96
N SER A 401 -0.51 10.25 9.42
CA SER A 401 -0.03 9.01 10.02
C SER A 401 1.49 9.02 10.17
N ARG A 402 1.95 8.32 11.21
CA ARG A 402 3.35 8.02 11.47
C ARG A 402 3.42 6.55 11.81
N GLU A 403 4.22 5.81 11.05
CA GLU A 403 4.42 4.38 11.24
C GLU A 403 5.92 4.11 11.35
N LYS A 404 6.36 3.53 12.46
CA LYS A 404 7.73 3.06 12.65
C LYS A 404 7.72 1.54 12.67
N LYS A 405 8.56 0.92 11.85
CA LYS A 405 8.80 -0.53 11.83
C LYS A 405 10.27 -0.78 12.07
N ASP A 406 10.58 -1.56 13.09
CA ASP A 406 11.93 -2.01 13.39
C ASP A 406 11.97 -3.53 13.20
N LEU A 407 12.80 -4.01 12.29
CA LEU A 407 12.98 -5.42 11.94
C LEU A 407 14.40 -5.84 12.32
N TRP A 408 14.51 -6.84 13.18
CA TRP A 408 15.74 -7.56 13.44
C TRP A 408 15.60 -8.95 12.83
N ALA A 409 16.47 -9.30 11.90
CA ALA A 409 16.45 -10.60 11.24
C ALA A 409 17.82 -11.26 11.36
N THR A 410 17.82 -12.53 11.72
CA THR A 410 18.97 -13.41 11.64
C THR A 410 18.74 -14.35 10.48
N VAL A 411 19.60 -14.27 9.46
CA VAL A 411 19.54 -15.12 8.27
C VAL A 411 20.72 -16.07 8.32
N GLU A 412 20.41 -17.35 8.51
CA GLU A 412 21.36 -18.46 8.46
C GLU A 412 21.23 -19.14 7.10
N ARG A 413 22.36 -19.33 6.45
CA ARG A 413 22.52 -19.99 5.15
C ARG A 413 23.72 -20.95 5.25
N PRO A 414 23.92 -21.83 4.26
CA PRO A 414 25.08 -22.73 4.25
C PRO A 414 26.44 -22.01 4.31
N ASP A 415 26.53 -20.77 3.80
CA ASP A 415 27.74 -19.93 3.80
C ASP A 415 27.98 -19.20 5.13
N GLY A 416 26.97 -19.13 6.01
CA GLY A 416 27.13 -18.53 7.33
C GLY A 416 25.87 -17.85 7.85
N LYS A 417 26.05 -17.09 8.93
CA LYS A 417 24.98 -16.41 9.66
C LYS A 417 25.16 -14.90 9.56
N THR A 418 24.12 -14.22 9.10
CA THR A 418 24.08 -12.75 8.96
C THR A 418 22.99 -12.17 9.85
N GLU A 419 23.30 -11.06 10.52
CA GLU A 419 22.35 -10.32 11.36
C GLU A 419 22.04 -8.99 10.67
N ILE A 420 20.79 -8.83 10.27
CA ILE A 420 20.29 -7.67 9.52
C ILE A 420 19.32 -6.91 10.41
N PHE A 421 19.56 -5.62 10.56
CA PHE A 421 18.64 -4.67 11.15
C PHE A 421 18.09 -3.73 10.08
N LYS A 422 16.77 -3.60 10.03
CA LYS A 422 16.09 -2.63 9.17
C LYS A 422 15.13 -1.80 10.01
N SER A 423 15.29 -0.49 10.02
CA SER A 423 14.33 0.43 10.61
C SER A 423 13.70 1.25 9.49
N SER A 424 12.37 1.34 9.46
CA SER A 424 11.65 2.22 8.54
C SER A 424 10.71 3.13 9.31
N LEU A 425 10.81 4.43 9.07
CA LEU A 425 9.88 5.44 9.55
C LEU A 425 9.12 6.03 8.36
N GLN A 426 7.85 5.71 8.27
CA GLN A 426 6.93 6.28 7.31
C GLN A 426 6.11 7.40 7.98
N MET A 427 6.00 8.54 7.30
CA MET A 427 5.16 9.65 7.71
C MET A 427 4.28 10.02 6.53
N ALA A 428 2.97 9.84 6.66
CA ALA A 428 2.03 10.31 5.66
C ALA A 428 1.23 11.49 6.21
N LYS A 429 0.93 12.44 5.35
CA LYS A 429 0.03 13.56 5.62
C LYS A 429 -0.76 13.81 4.36
N GLY A 430 -2.06 13.96 4.47
CA GLY A 430 -2.86 14.37 3.33
C GLY A 430 -4.09 15.12 3.75
N TRP A 431 -4.65 15.84 2.80
CA TRP A 431 -5.97 16.42 2.92
C TRP A 431 -6.70 16.35 1.60
N THR A 432 -8.02 16.26 1.65
CA THR A 432 -8.90 16.32 0.49
C THR A 432 -10.12 17.16 0.83
N THR A 433 -10.71 17.80 -0.17
CA THR A 433 -11.99 18.52 -0.07
C THR A 433 -13.03 17.86 -0.96
N LEU A 434 -14.30 18.24 -0.80
CA LEU A 434 -15.38 17.82 -1.69
C LEU A 434 -15.05 18.08 -3.15
N TRP A 435 -14.42 19.22 -3.44
CA TRP A 435 -14.18 19.69 -4.81
C TRP A 435 -13.07 18.91 -5.53
N GLY A 436 -12.64 17.77 -4.96
CA GLY A 436 -11.57 16.94 -5.50
C GLY A 436 -10.19 17.56 -5.35
N SER A 437 -10.05 18.74 -4.72
CA SER A 437 -8.73 19.26 -4.39
C SER A 437 -8.16 18.49 -3.20
N GLY A 438 -6.88 18.16 -3.28
CA GLY A 438 -6.21 17.45 -2.22
C GLY A 438 -4.73 17.32 -2.46
N GLU A 439 -4.01 17.17 -1.36
CA GLU A 439 -2.58 16.99 -1.32
C GLU A 439 -2.28 15.77 -0.46
N LYS A 440 -1.32 14.97 -0.87
CA LYS A 440 -0.80 13.83 -0.13
C LYS A 440 0.72 13.91 -0.16
N GLN A 441 1.31 13.75 1.02
CA GLN A 441 2.74 13.78 1.25
C GLN A 441 3.11 12.51 1.99
N ASN A 442 4.01 11.72 1.42
CA ASN A 442 4.55 10.52 2.04
C ASN A 442 6.05 10.67 2.18
N PHE A 443 6.58 10.51 3.37
CA PHE A 443 8.01 10.46 3.65
C PHE A 443 8.35 9.08 4.18
N LEU A 444 9.42 8.48 3.69
CA LEU A 444 9.90 7.17 4.11
C LEU A 444 11.39 7.25 4.38
N PHE A 445 11.78 7.02 5.63
CA PHE A 445 13.18 6.91 6.02
C PHE A 445 13.46 5.44 6.32
N THR A 446 14.39 4.83 5.60
CA THR A 446 14.78 3.44 5.78
C THR A 446 16.26 3.36 6.12
N THR A 447 16.57 2.82 7.28
CA THR A 447 17.91 2.47 7.70
C THR A 447 18.10 0.97 7.55
N LEU A 448 19.17 0.55 6.86
CA LEU A 448 19.57 -0.85 6.72
C LEU A 448 20.97 -1.01 7.31
N PHE A 449 21.13 -2.01 8.17
CA PHE A 449 22.41 -2.32 8.82
C PHE A 449 22.62 -3.83 8.83
N ASP A 450 23.62 -4.30 8.09
CA ASP A 450 24.13 -5.65 8.17
C ASP A 450 25.34 -5.65 9.12
N LYS A 451 25.15 -6.26 10.29
CA LYS A 451 26.17 -6.26 11.34
C LYS A 451 27.41 -7.05 10.95
N HIS A 452 27.25 -8.19 10.26
CA HIS A 452 28.36 -9.07 9.92
C HIS A 452 29.25 -8.40 8.85
N ALA A 453 28.62 -7.93 7.77
CA ALA A 453 29.30 -7.18 6.73
C ALA A 453 29.99 -5.91 7.29
N PHE A 454 29.35 -5.22 8.24
CA PHE A 454 29.93 -4.04 8.87
C PHE A 454 31.17 -4.34 9.71
N ILE A 455 31.16 -5.43 10.50
CA ILE A 455 32.31 -5.89 11.28
C ILE A 455 33.48 -6.27 10.36
N ASN A 456 33.17 -6.91 9.23
CA ASN A 456 34.15 -7.28 8.19
C ASN A 456 34.63 -6.08 7.36
N LYS A 457 34.17 -4.87 7.67
CA LYS A 457 34.49 -3.62 6.94
C LYS A 457 34.09 -3.65 5.47
N GLU A 458 33.08 -4.44 5.12
CA GLU A 458 32.50 -4.45 3.79
C GLU A 458 31.78 -3.11 3.55
N GLU A 459 31.92 -2.57 2.34
CA GLU A 459 31.26 -1.34 1.96
C GLU A 459 29.74 -1.55 1.83
N ASN A 460 28.96 -0.49 2.08
CA ASN A 460 27.49 -0.48 2.00
C ASN A 460 26.79 -1.44 2.97
N SER A 461 27.46 -1.87 4.03
CA SER A 461 26.87 -2.65 5.14
C SER A 461 25.97 -1.81 6.05
N PHE A 462 26.08 -0.48 5.98
CA PHE A 462 25.20 0.46 6.68
C PHE A 462 24.72 1.54 5.72
N GLN A 463 23.40 1.62 5.51
CA GLN A 463 22.77 2.52 4.56
C GLN A 463 21.61 3.27 5.21
N LEU A 464 21.40 4.51 4.76
CA LEU A 464 20.19 5.27 5.04
C LEU A 464 19.60 5.74 3.72
N VAL A 465 18.32 5.46 3.52
CA VAL A 465 17.54 5.90 2.38
C VAL A 465 16.46 6.82 2.90
N SER A 466 16.32 7.99 2.29
CA SER A 466 15.27 8.95 2.58
C SER A 466 14.48 9.20 1.30
N GLU A 467 13.21 8.85 1.30
CA GLU A 467 12.30 9.01 0.17
C GLU A 467 11.18 9.96 0.55
N ALA A 468 10.74 10.75 -0.43
CA ALA A 468 9.62 11.64 -0.28
C ALA A 468 8.79 11.65 -1.56
N GLN A 469 7.47 11.64 -1.37
CA GLN A 469 6.49 11.66 -2.44
C GLN A 469 5.45 12.72 -2.14
N TYR A 470 5.21 13.60 -3.11
CA TYR A 470 4.15 14.61 -3.08
C TYR A 470 3.18 14.29 -4.22
N GLU A 471 1.90 14.18 -3.91
CA GLU A 471 0.82 14.06 -4.88
C GLU A 471 -0.16 15.19 -4.62
N ASP A 472 -0.52 15.93 -5.65
CA ASP A 472 -1.48 17.02 -5.53
C ASP A 472 -2.38 17.04 -6.77
N VAL A 473 -3.68 17.19 -6.55
CA VAL A 473 -4.68 17.17 -7.63
C VAL A 473 -4.73 18.51 -8.38
N ASN A 474 -4.40 19.63 -7.72
CA ASN A 474 -4.49 20.94 -8.32
C ASN A 474 -3.37 21.87 -7.84
N THR A 475 -2.16 21.63 -8.36
CA THR A 475 -0.97 22.36 -7.98
C THR A 475 -0.91 23.72 -8.66
N SER A 476 -0.91 24.78 -7.84
CA SER A 476 -0.62 26.14 -8.28
C SER A 476 0.88 26.34 -8.50
N GLY A 477 1.27 27.39 -9.23
CA GLY A 477 2.68 27.69 -9.40
C GLY A 477 3.42 28.03 -8.11
N LYS A 478 2.72 28.59 -7.11
CA LYS A 478 3.31 28.83 -5.79
C LYS A 478 3.61 27.52 -5.06
N GLU A 479 2.69 26.56 -5.10
CA GLU A 479 2.87 25.23 -4.50
C GLU A 479 3.96 24.45 -5.22
N MET A 480 3.96 24.49 -6.55
CA MET A 480 5.00 23.89 -7.37
C MET A 480 6.40 24.41 -7.01
N ARG A 481 6.54 25.74 -6.90
CA ARG A 481 7.81 26.36 -6.48
C ARG A 481 8.21 25.97 -5.07
N ARG A 482 7.23 25.86 -4.16
CA ARG A 482 7.48 25.36 -2.79
C ARG A 482 8.00 23.92 -2.83
N TYR A 483 7.39 23.04 -3.60
CA TYR A 483 7.86 21.65 -3.73
C TYR A 483 9.26 21.57 -4.32
N ILE A 484 9.54 22.34 -5.38
CA ILE A 484 10.88 22.44 -5.95
C ILE A 484 11.88 22.92 -4.91
N HIS A 485 11.52 23.94 -4.12
CA HIS A 485 12.40 24.47 -3.07
C HIS A 485 12.64 23.46 -1.96
N ASP A 486 11.60 22.73 -1.53
CA ASP A 486 11.73 21.68 -0.52
C ASP A 486 12.67 20.58 -1.03
N ILE A 487 12.53 20.14 -2.29
CA ILE A 487 13.44 19.18 -2.94
C ILE A 487 14.87 19.71 -2.99
N GLN A 488 15.06 20.93 -3.50
CA GLN A 488 16.38 21.55 -3.61
C GLN A 488 17.04 21.72 -2.24
N SER A 489 16.27 22.03 -1.19
CA SER A 489 16.77 22.15 0.18
C SER A 489 17.33 20.82 0.70
N VAL A 490 16.67 19.70 0.39
CA VAL A 490 17.15 18.35 0.71
C VAL A 490 18.40 18.00 -0.10
N LEU A 491 18.46 18.44 -1.36
CA LEU A 491 19.61 18.25 -2.25
C LEU A 491 20.77 19.24 -1.99
N GLY A 492 20.74 19.99 -0.87
CA GLY A 492 21.81 20.90 -0.48
C GLY A 492 21.88 22.18 -1.31
N GLY A 493 20.74 22.70 -1.75
CA GLY A 493 20.64 23.98 -2.47
C GLY A 493 21.06 23.93 -3.94
N ARG A 494 21.34 22.74 -4.48
CA ARG A 494 21.64 22.58 -5.91
C ARG A 494 20.38 22.84 -6.72
N GLN A 495 20.47 23.72 -7.72
CA GLN A 495 19.39 23.96 -8.69
C GLN A 495 19.29 22.77 -9.67
N VAL A 496 18.83 21.62 -9.17
CA VAL A 496 18.66 20.40 -9.96
C VAL A 496 17.37 20.43 -10.78
N LEU A 497 16.34 21.11 -10.25
CA LEU A 497 15.05 21.26 -10.90
C LEU A 497 14.89 22.66 -11.49
N PRO A 498 14.29 22.79 -12.68
CA PRO A 498 14.03 24.09 -13.29
C PRO A 498 13.02 24.88 -12.46
N GLU A 499 13.21 26.19 -12.34
CA GLU A 499 12.20 27.07 -11.74
C GLU A 499 10.98 27.16 -12.66
N LEU A 500 9.87 26.57 -12.22
CA LEU A 500 8.62 26.65 -12.95
C LEU A 500 7.97 28.04 -12.75
N PRO A 501 7.32 28.60 -13.80
CA PRO A 501 6.73 29.93 -13.73
C PRO A 501 5.59 29.99 -12.70
N LEU A 502 5.55 31.07 -11.91
CA LEU A 502 4.42 31.35 -11.00
C LEU A 502 3.18 31.85 -11.75
N LEU A 503 3.41 32.52 -12.88
CA LEU A 503 2.41 33.18 -13.68
C LEU A 503 2.56 32.72 -15.13
N VAL A 504 1.44 32.45 -15.79
CA VAL A 504 1.37 32.13 -17.23
C VAL A 504 0.49 33.18 -17.92
N PRO A 505 0.77 33.53 -19.19
CA PRO A 505 -0.10 34.42 -19.95
C PRO A 505 -1.51 33.81 -20.07
N LYS A 506 -2.53 34.65 -19.91
CA LYS A 506 -3.91 34.25 -20.17
C LYS A 506 -4.14 34.30 -21.68
N VAL A 507 -4.64 33.19 -22.24
CA VAL A 507 -4.90 33.03 -23.68
C VAL A 507 -5.62 34.26 -24.24
N LYS A 508 -5.07 34.85 -25.32
CA LYS A 508 -5.58 36.05 -26.02
C LYS A 508 -5.50 37.37 -25.23
N THR A 509 -4.74 37.45 -24.14
CA THR A 509 -4.53 38.72 -23.40
C THR A 509 -3.09 38.86 -22.93
N SER A 510 -2.58 40.09 -22.81
CA SER A 510 -1.28 40.37 -22.16
C SER A 510 -1.32 40.19 -20.63
N LYS A 511 -2.50 39.91 -20.05
CA LYS A 511 -2.66 39.72 -18.61
C LYS A 511 -2.09 38.37 -18.18
N LEU A 512 -1.30 38.40 -17.11
CA LEU A 512 -0.77 37.21 -16.45
C LEU A 512 -1.80 36.63 -15.49
N ARG A 513 -1.87 35.30 -15.39
CA ARG A 513 -2.66 34.57 -14.39
C ARG A 513 -1.77 33.60 -13.60
N PRO A 514 -2.13 33.23 -12.38
CA PRO A 514 -1.42 32.17 -11.65
C PRO A 514 -1.31 30.90 -12.49
N ALA A 515 -0.11 30.34 -12.57
CA ALA A 515 0.13 29.05 -13.19
C ALA A 515 -0.65 27.98 -12.42
N ARG A 516 -1.29 27.07 -13.16
CA ARG A 516 -1.96 25.88 -12.63
C ARG A 516 -1.42 24.68 -13.38
N TYR A 517 -0.68 23.84 -12.67
CA TYR A 517 -0.07 22.63 -13.17
C TYR A 517 -1.03 21.42 -13.08
N LYS A 518 -2.24 21.63 -12.54
CA LYS A 518 -3.27 20.59 -12.32
C LYS A 518 -2.68 19.46 -11.46
N ARG A 519 -2.93 18.20 -11.82
CA ARG A 519 -2.43 17.04 -11.09
C ARG A 519 -0.91 16.96 -11.25
N SER A 520 -0.20 16.93 -10.14
CA SER A 520 1.24 16.76 -10.11
C SER A 520 1.62 15.65 -9.13
N ALA A 521 2.73 14.97 -9.45
CA ALA A 521 3.33 13.97 -8.61
C ALA A 521 4.84 14.18 -8.64
N PHE A 522 5.46 14.29 -7.46
CA PHE A 522 6.89 14.40 -7.28
C PHE A 522 7.36 13.26 -6.42
N TYR A 523 8.39 12.55 -6.88
CA TYR A 523 9.10 11.58 -6.08
C TYR A 523 10.57 11.98 -6.09
N PHE A 524 11.19 11.96 -4.92
CA PHE A 524 12.63 12.07 -4.79
C PHE A 524 13.13 11.19 -3.68
N GLY A 525 14.33 10.65 -3.87
CA GLY A 525 15.04 9.84 -2.91
C GLY A 525 16.47 10.30 -2.75
N GLN A 526 17.00 10.21 -1.54
CA GLN A 526 18.41 10.39 -1.25
C GLN A 526 18.95 9.13 -0.61
N TYR A 527 20.02 8.62 -1.18
CA TYR A 527 20.80 7.51 -0.64
C TYR A 527 22.03 8.08 0.07
N PHE A 528 22.20 7.70 1.33
CA PHE A 528 23.39 8.02 2.11
C PHE A 528 24.25 6.77 2.24
N SER A 529 25.49 6.86 1.74
CA SER A 529 26.46 5.78 1.82
C SER A 529 26.92 5.54 3.26
N GLN A 530 27.47 4.35 3.53
CA GLN A 530 28.07 4.02 4.82
C GLN A 530 29.07 5.07 5.29
N LYS A 531 29.94 5.59 4.40
CA LYS A 531 30.92 6.65 4.75
C LYS A 531 30.22 7.92 5.23
N GLN A 532 29.11 8.31 4.60
CA GLN A 532 28.33 9.50 5.00
C GLN A 532 27.59 9.28 6.32
N VAL A 533 26.95 8.12 6.48
CA VAL A 533 26.24 7.76 7.72
C VAL A 533 27.22 7.70 8.88
N MET A 534 28.36 7.04 8.72
CA MET A 534 29.40 6.97 9.73
C MET A 534 29.99 8.33 10.05
N LYS A 535 30.24 9.18 9.04
CA LYS A 535 30.68 10.57 9.27
C LYS A 535 29.67 11.32 10.14
N PHE A 536 28.38 11.17 9.87
CA PHE A 536 27.33 11.79 10.67
C PHE A 536 27.31 11.27 12.12
N LEU A 537 27.32 9.95 12.31
CA LEU A 537 27.29 9.33 13.65
C LEU A 537 28.55 9.61 14.48
N MET A 538 29.70 9.74 13.84
CA MET A 538 30.99 10.03 14.47
C MET A 538 31.26 11.53 14.61
N THR A 539 30.37 12.40 14.12
CA THR A 539 30.51 13.85 14.32
C THR A 539 30.25 14.17 15.79
N ASP A 540 31.20 14.89 16.41
CA ASP A 540 31.07 15.36 17.79
C ASP A 540 29.69 16.00 18.03
N PRO A 541 28.98 15.69 19.14
CA PRO A 541 27.64 16.19 19.39
C PRO A 541 27.49 17.71 19.34
N LEU A 542 28.49 18.48 19.80
CA LEU A 542 28.44 19.94 19.74
C LEU A 542 28.55 20.43 18.31
N ARG A 543 29.43 19.81 17.51
CA ARG A 543 29.54 20.11 16.08
C ARG A 543 28.30 19.68 15.29
N ALA A 544 27.76 18.50 15.57
CA ALA A 544 26.52 18.01 14.96
C ALA A 544 25.36 18.96 15.30
N TRP A 545 25.32 19.45 16.53
CA TRP A 545 24.37 20.45 16.98
C TRP A 545 24.53 21.79 16.25
N ASP A 546 25.74 22.31 16.09
CA ASP A 546 26.00 23.54 15.33
C ASP A 546 25.56 23.40 13.86
N ILE A 547 25.92 22.28 13.21
CA ILE A 547 25.48 21.97 11.84
C ILE A 547 23.96 21.91 11.76
N THR A 548 23.32 21.22 12.70
CA THR A 548 21.87 21.13 12.80
C THR A 548 21.24 22.52 12.99
N HIS A 549 21.78 23.33 13.89
CA HIS A 549 21.29 24.67 14.16
C HIS A 549 21.35 25.55 12.90
N LYS A 550 22.49 25.50 12.19
CA LYS A 550 22.66 26.16 10.88
C LYS A 550 21.67 25.66 9.84
N SER A 551 21.32 24.38 9.86
CA SER A 551 20.32 23.82 8.93
C SER A 551 18.92 24.43 9.11
N PHE A 552 18.63 25.10 10.23
CA PHE A 552 17.37 25.83 10.45
C PHE A 552 17.43 27.32 10.04
N GLU A 553 18.54 27.82 9.48
CA GLU A 553 18.67 29.23 9.06
C GLU A 553 17.70 29.64 7.95
N TYR A 554 17.18 28.70 7.16
CA TYR A 554 16.13 29.00 6.17
C TYR A 554 14.81 29.49 6.81
N VAL A 555 14.61 29.23 8.12
CA VAL A 555 13.42 29.67 8.84
C VAL A 555 13.58 31.14 9.23
N LYS A 556 13.01 32.04 8.42
CA LYS A 556 13.13 33.49 8.59
C LYS A 556 12.57 34.02 9.91
N ASN A 557 11.50 33.41 10.43
CA ASN A 557 10.89 33.83 11.69
C ASN A 557 11.68 33.26 12.87
N ALA A 558 12.26 34.14 13.70
CA ALA A 558 13.13 33.78 14.81
C ALA A 558 12.44 32.90 15.87
N GLU A 559 11.19 33.20 16.23
CA GLU A 559 10.43 32.41 17.21
C GLU A 559 10.14 31.00 16.68
N GLN A 560 9.73 30.90 15.41
CA GLN A 560 9.49 29.61 14.76
C GLN A 560 10.78 28.80 14.63
N LYS A 561 11.90 29.47 14.30
CA LYS A 561 13.23 28.86 14.22
C LYS A 561 13.63 28.31 15.59
N SER A 562 13.59 29.14 16.63
CA SER A 562 13.88 28.75 18.01
C SER A 562 13.00 27.57 18.46
N GLY A 563 11.67 27.66 18.26
CA GLY A 563 10.76 26.58 18.63
C GLY A 563 10.96 25.28 17.84
N LYS A 564 11.43 25.32 16.60
CA LYS A 564 11.83 24.12 15.84
C LYS A 564 13.13 23.52 16.38
N ILE A 565 14.13 24.36 16.63
CA ILE A 565 15.43 23.96 17.20
C ILE A 565 15.24 23.32 18.56
N THR A 566 14.51 23.95 19.49
CA THR A 566 14.26 23.40 20.83
C THR A 566 13.54 22.06 20.77
N ARG A 567 12.53 21.92 19.90
CA ARG A 567 11.83 20.62 19.71
C ARG A 567 12.77 19.55 19.17
N PHE A 568 13.65 19.90 18.24
CA PHE A 568 14.63 18.97 17.70
C PHE A 568 15.68 18.59 18.75
N TYR A 569 16.24 19.56 19.49
CA TYR A 569 17.17 19.33 20.61
C TYR A 569 16.59 18.35 21.63
N ASN A 570 15.37 18.64 22.09
CA ASN A 570 14.68 17.83 23.08
C ASN A 570 14.38 16.41 22.58
N HIS A 571 14.31 16.21 21.26
CA HIS A 571 14.13 14.89 20.67
C HIS A 571 15.44 14.16 20.42
N TRP A 572 16.53 14.88 20.16
CA TRP A 572 17.86 14.31 19.94
C TRP A 572 18.52 13.90 21.26
N MET A 573 18.37 14.71 22.31
CA MET A 573 19.02 14.50 23.61
C MET A 573 18.26 13.54 24.54
N LYS A 574 17.03 13.15 24.19
CA LYS A 574 16.23 12.15 24.92
C LYS A 574 16.22 10.85 24.15
#